data_AF-A6BKS0-F1
#
_entry.id   AF-A6BKS0-F1
#
_cell.length_a   1.000
_cell.length_b   1.000
_cell.length_c   1.000
_cell.angle_alpha   90.00
_cell.angle_beta   90.00
_cell.angle_gamma   90.00
#
_symmetry.space_group_name_H-M   'P 1'
#
loop_
_entity.id
_entity.type
_entity.pdbx_description
1 polymer ?
#
loop_
_entity_poly.entity_id
_entity_poly.type
_entity_poly.pdbx_seq_one_letter_code
_entity_poly.pdbx_strand_id
1 'polypeptide(L)'
;MTPERREFIIGLFEHYQPTDAQDVQEMLKDLLGDILQGMLEAEMDQKLGYSKYDYQNKETDDSRNGYSHKTVTSSMGDTDLDIPRDRRGEFEPQIVKKHQTDISNIEDQVLSMYAKGMTTRDISTPLSNVYGAEASAETFSHMT
;
A
#
# COMPACT_ATOMS: atom_id res chain seq x y z
N MET A 1 -7.31 -1.84 23.77
CA MET A 1 -7.30 -2.66 22.55
C MET A 1 -8.70 -3.19 22.32
N THR A 2 -9.24 -3.03 21.12
CA THR A 2 -10.49 -3.71 20.75
C THR A 2 -10.23 -5.23 20.70
N PRO A 3 -11.26 -6.06 20.96
CA PRO A 3 -11.13 -7.52 20.87
C PRO A 3 -10.58 -7.99 19.51
N GLU A 4 -11.09 -7.39 18.42
CA GLU A 4 -10.66 -7.66 17.04
C GLU A 4 -9.17 -7.37 16.82
N ARG A 5 -8.66 -6.25 17.36
CA ARG A 5 -7.24 -5.91 17.25
C ARG A 5 -6.35 -6.89 18.00
N ARG A 6 -6.84 -7.46 19.11
CA ARG A 6 -6.11 -8.47 19.87
C ARG A 6 -6.04 -9.79 19.10
N GLU A 7 -7.14 -10.23 18.51
CA GLU A 7 -7.17 -11.45 17.69
C GLU A 7 -6.24 -11.34 16.47
N PHE A 8 -6.25 -10.20 15.78
CA PHE A 8 -5.34 -9.97 14.66
C PHE A 8 -3.86 -10.06 15.07
N ILE A 9 -3.48 -9.41 16.17
CA ILE A 9 -2.11 -9.45 16.69
C ILE A 9 -1.74 -10.88 17.09
N ILE A 10 -2.62 -11.60 17.79
CA ILE A 10 -2.38 -13.01 18.13
C ILE A 10 -2.16 -13.85 16.87
N GLY A 11 -2.96 -13.65 15.82
CA GLY A 11 -2.78 -14.32 14.53
C GLY A 11 -1.41 -14.03 13.89
N LEU A 12 -0.93 -12.79 13.96
CA LEU A 12 0.42 -12.45 13.51
C LEU A 12 1.51 -13.16 14.32
N PHE A 13 1.38 -13.19 15.65
CA PHE A 13 2.32 -13.89 16.53
C PHE A 13 2.33 -15.41 16.29
N GLU A 14 1.18 -16.01 15.98
CA GLU A 14 1.08 -17.43 15.65
C GLU A 14 1.74 -17.77 14.31
N HIS A 15 1.63 -16.87 13.33
CA HIS A 15 2.19 -17.07 11.99
C HIS A 15 3.71 -16.87 11.95
N TYR A 16 4.20 -15.76 12.53
CA TYR A 16 5.61 -15.38 12.46
C TYR A 16 6.47 -15.93 13.61
N GLN A 17 5.86 -16.34 14.72
CA GLN A 17 6.54 -16.90 15.90
C GLN A 17 7.82 -16.15 16.30
N PRO A 18 7.77 -14.80 16.45
CA PRO A 18 8.97 -14.03 16.69
C PRO A 18 9.61 -14.41 18.03
N THR A 19 10.91 -14.67 18.01
CA THR A 19 11.71 -15.06 19.18
C THR A 19 12.51 -13.90 19.75
N ASP A 20 12.91 -12.95 18.90
CA ASP A 20 13.65 -11.76 19.29
C ASP A 20 13.12 -10.47 18.63
N ALA A 21 13.80 -9.35 18.90
CA ALA A 21 13.40 -8.05 18.38
C ALA A 21 13.60 -7.89 16.86
N GLN A 22 14.52 -8.64 16.26
CA GLN A 22 14.73 -8.64 14.81
C GLN A 22 13.58 -9.36 14.11
N ASP A 23 13.13 -10.50 14.65
CA ASP A 23 11.95 -11.20 14.11
C ASP A 23 10.69 -10.32 14.14
N VAL A 24 10.54 -9.48 15.17
CA VAL A 24 9.45 -8.49 15.25
C VAL A 24 9.58 -7.42 14.16
N GLN A 25 10.80 -6.98 13.85
CA GLN A 25 11.03 -6.01 12.77
C GLN A 25 10.72 -6.60 11.39
N GLU A 26 11.12 -7.85 11.13
CA GLU A 26 10.79 -8.55 9.88
C GLU A 26 9.28 -8.74 9.72
N MET A 27 8.58 -9.16 10.79
CA MET A 27 7.12 -9.25 10.80
C MET A 27 6.44 -7.91 10.48
N LEU A 28 6.93 -6.80 11.03
CA LEU A 28 6.36 -5.46 10.76
C LEU A 28 6.64 -5.01 9.33
N LYS A 29 7.83 -5.33 8.81
CA LYS A 29 8.21 -5.05 7.41
C LYS A 29 7.30 -5.80 6.43
N ASP A 30 7.06 -7.07 6.66
CA ASP A 30 6.18 -7.89 5.81
C ASP A 30 4.73 -7.39 5.91
N LEU A 31 4.26 -7.07 7.11
CA LEU A 31 2.93 -6.48 7.33
C LEU A 31 2.78 -5.15 6.56
N LEU A 32 3.78 -4.28 6.58
CA LEU A 32 3.77 -3.04 5.80
C LEU A 32 3.65 -3.34 4.30
N GLY A 33 4.43 -4.30 3.80
CA GLY A 33 4.38 -4.76 2.42
C GLY A 33 2.98 -5.23 2.02
N ASP A 34 2.37 -6.08 2.85
CA ASP A 34 1.01 -6.60 2.63
C ASP A 34 -0.05 -5.50 2.63
N ILE A 35 0.07 -4.53 3.55
CA ILE A 35 -0.86 -3.38 3.60
C ILE A 35 -0.72 -2.56 2.32
N LEU A 36 0.50 -2.21 1.91
CA LEU A 36 0.73 -1.44 0.68
C LEU A 36 0.23 -2.18 -0.56
N GLN A 37 0.50 -3.49 -0.64
CA GLN A 37 0.01 -4.35 -1.71
C GLN A 37 -1.52 -4.37 -1.77
N GLY A 38 -2.19 -4.56 -0.63
CA GLY A 38 -3.65 -4.56 -0.54
C GLY A 38 -4.27 -3.21 -0.88
N MET A 39 -3.60 -2.10 -0.57
CA MET A 39 -4.07 -0.78 -0.93
C MET A 39 -3.89 -0.47 -2.43
N LEU A 40 -2.78 -0.89 -3.05
CA LEU A 40 -2.57 -0.78 -4.50
C LEU A 40 -3.63 -1.58 -5.28
N GLU A 41 -3.99 -2.77 -4.78
CA GLU A 41 -5.09 -3.57 -5.33
C GLU A 41 -6.44 -2.85 -5.20
N ALA A 42 -6.69 -2.19 -4.07
CA ALA A 42 -7.88 -1.39 -3.87
C ALA A 42 -7.96 -0.18 -4.81
N GLU A 43 -6.85 0.51 -5.07
CA GLU A 43 -6.78 1.59 -6.06
C GLU A 43 -7.11 1.07 -7.47
N MET A 44 -6.59 -0.11 -7.84
CA MET A 44 -6.90 -0.73 -9.13
C MET A 44 -8.37 -1.11 -9.25
N ASP A 45 -8.94 -1.70 -8.21
CA ASP A 45 -10.39 -2.00 -8.14
C ASP A 45 -11.22 -0.72 -8.32
N GLN A 46 -10.82 0.38 -7.67
CA GLN A 46 -11.51 1.67 -7.79
C GLN A 46 -11.37 2.27 -9.20
N LYS A 47 -10.19 2.23 -9.81
CA LYS A 47 -9.94 2.74 -11.17
C LYS A 47 -10.75 2.00 -12.21
N LEU A 48 -10.84 0.67 -12.09
CA LEU A 48 -11.54 -0.18 -13.04
C LEU A 48 -13.03 -0.32 -12.72
N GLY A 49 -13.45 -0.04 -11.47
CA GLY A 49 -14.83 -0.19 -11.01
C GLY A 49 -15.26 -1.64 -10.77
N TYR A 50 -14.33 -2.60 -10.79
CA TYR A 50 -14.60 -4.01 -10.56
C TYR A 50 -13.43 -4.70 -9.87
N SER A 51 -13.72 -5.76 -9.11
CA SER A 51 -12.71 -6.50 -8.35
C SER A 51 -11.97 -7.54 -9.19
N LYS A 52 -10.80 -7.99 -8.71
CA LYS A 52 -10.07 -9.09 -9.36
C LYS A 52 -10.99 -10.31 -9.56
N TYR A 53 -11.08 -10.77 -10.81
CA TYR A 53 -11.93 -11.87 -11.29
C TYR A 53 -13.43 -11.59 -11.44
N ASP A 54 -13.93 -10.39 -11.13
CA ASP A 54 -15.30 -9.98 -11.48
C ASP A 54 -15.37 -9.49 -12.93
N TYR A 55 -15.31 -10.43 -13.87
CA TYR A 55 -15.35 -10.10 -15.30
C TYR A 55 -16.76 -9.80 -15.83
N GLN A 56 -17.80 -9.94 -15.01
CA GLN A 56 -19.19 -9.81 -15.48
C GLN A 56 -19.74 -8.41 -15.26
N ASN A 57 -19.25 -7.68 -14.25
CA ASN A 57 -19.69 -6.33 -13.92
C ASN A 57 -18.65 -5.25 -14.27
N LYS A 58 -18.14 -5.28 -15.52
CA LYS A 58 -17.22 -4.24 -16.00
C LYS A 58 -18.01 -3.16 -16.76
N GLU A 59 -17.98 -1.94 -16.23
CA GLU A 59 -18.46 -0.74 -16.95
C GLU A 59 -17.34 -0.09 -17.78
N THR A 60 -16.16 -0.71 -17.82
CA THR A 60 -14.94 -0.23 -18.48
C THR A 60 -14.50 -1.17 -19.59
N ASP A 61 -13.92 -0.60 -20.66
CA ASP A 61 -13.25 -1.33 -21.74
C ASP A 61 -11.76 -1.65 -21.40
N ASP A 62 -11.31 -1.22 -20.23
CA ASP A 62 -9.99 -1.53 -19.70
C ASP A 62 -10.02 -2.79 -18.82
N SER A 63 -8.85 -3.40 -18.62
CA SER A 63 -8.73 -4.62 -17.84
C SER A 63 -7.38 -4.75 -17.15
N ARG A 64 -7.33 -5.54 -16.08
CA ARG A 64 -6.07 -5.90 -15.40
C ARG A 64 -5.13 -6.66 -16.35
N ASN A 65 -3.85 -6.32 -16.33
CA ASN A 65 -2.80 -6.87 -17.19
C ASN A 65 -1.55 -7.27 -16.39
N GLY A 66 -1.78 -8.04 -15.32
CA GLY A 66 -0.72 -8.53 -14.44
C GLY A 66 -0.13 -7.46 -13.53
N TYR A 67 1.14 -7.64 -13.18
CA TYR A 67 1.86 -6.86 -12.19
C TYR A 67 3.23 -6.41 -12.71
N SER A 68 3.74 -5.29 -12.17
CA SER A 68 5.14 -4.92 -12.29
C SER A 68 5.79 -5.00 -10.92
N HIS A 69 6.91 -5.70 -10.85
CA HIS A 69 7.70 -5.76 -9.65
C HIS A 69 8.39 -4.42 -9.38
N LYS A 70 8.43 -4.00 -8.11
CA LYS A 70 9.11 -2.79 -7.65
C LYS A 70 9.60 -3.00 -6.22
N THR A 71 10.90 -2.88 -6.01
CA THR A 71 11.50 -2.78 -4.68
C THR A 71 11.40 -1.34 -4.18
N VAL A 72 10.90 -1.14 -2.96
CA VAL A 72 10.82 0.15 -2.27
C VAL A 72 11.60 0.09 -0.96
N THR A 73 12.26 1.19 -0.63
CA THR A 73 13.00 1.36 0.62
C THR A 73 12.12 2.03 1.65
N SER A 74 12.06 1.42 2.83
CA SER A 74 11.36 1.90 4.03
C SER A 74 12.34 2.05 5.20
N SER A 75 11.89 2.59 6.32
CA SER A 75 12.71 2.67 7.54
C SER A 75 13.03 1.28 8.13
N MET A 76 12.20 0.29 7.83
CA MET A 76 12.37 -1.12 8.21
C MET A 76 13.19 -1.93 7.18
N GLY A 77 13.61 -1.31 6.07
CA GLY A 77 14.42 -1.92 5.02
C GLY A 77 13.72 -2.00 3.66
N ASP A 78 14.32 -2.74 2.73
CA ASP A 78 13.80 -2.88 1.36
C ASP A 78 12.68 -3.92 1.28
N THR A 79 11.53 -3.51 0.76
CA THR A 79 10.33 -4.34 0.60
C THR A 79 9.97 -4.42 -0.87
N ASP A 80 9.67 -5.63 -1.33
CA ASP A 80 9.25 -5.87 -2.70
C ASP A 80 7.72 -5.76 -2.84
N LEU A 81 7.27 -5.01 -3.84
CA LEU A 81 5.86 -4.78 -4.14
C LEU A 81 5.53 -5.20 -5.58
N ASP A 82 4.35 -5.76 -5.76
CA ASP A 82 3.81 -6.12 -7.07
C ASP A 82 2.73 -5.10 -7.48
N ILE A 83 3.13 -4.09 -8.24
CA ILE A 83 2.25 -3.00 -8.64
C ILE A 83 1.25 -3.51 -9.70
N PRO A 84 -0.07 -3.46 -9.45
CA PRO A 84 -1.05 -3.90 -10.42
C PRO A 84 -1.03 -3.01 -11.65
N ARG A 85 -1.29 -3.60 -12.82
CA ARG A 85 -1.32 -2.90 -14.10
C ARG A 85 -2.65 -3.07 -14.79
N ASP A 86 -3.05 -2.03 -15.50
CA ASP A 86 -4.14 -2.06 -16.46
C ASP A 86 -3.60 -2.33 -17.88
N ARG A 87 -4.50 -2.65 -18.80
CA ARG A 87 -4.17 -3.04 -20.18
C ARG A 87 -3.82 -1.82 -21.01
N ARG A 88 -4.45 -0.68 -20.72
CA ARG A 88 -4.23 0.59 -21.41
C ARG A 88 -3.01 1.36 -20.90
N GLY A 89 -2.54 1.05 -19.69
CA GLY A 89 -1.41 1.73 -19.05
C GLY A 89 -1.77 3.08 -18.43
N GLU A 90 -3.06 3.34 -18.23
CA GLU A 90 -3.65 4.54 -17.67
C GLU A 90 -3.70 4.51 -16.14
N PHE A 91 -3.39 3.39 -15.49
CA PHE A 91 -3.33 3.32 -14.04
C PHE A 91 -2.17 4.15 -13.49
N GLU A 92 -2.49 5.06 -12.57
CA GLU A 92 -1.54 5.91 -11.86
C GLU A 92 -1.70 5.70 -10.35
N PRO A 93 -0.88 4.82 -9.74
CA PRO A 93 -0.98 4.57 -8.30
C PRO A 93 -0.66 5.83 -7.50
N GLN A 94 -1.44 6.10 -6.46
CA GLN A 94 -1.29 7.31 -5.64
C GLN A 94 -0.50 7.04 -4.36
N ILE A 95 -0.66 5.86 -3.76
CA ILE A 95 0.06 5.47 -2.54
C ILE A 95 1.56 5.32 -2.81
N VAL A 96 1.93 4.58 -3.85
CA VAL A 96 3.32 4.43 -4.29
C VAL A 96 3.42 4.90 -5.73
N LYS A 97 3.78 6.17 -5.92
CA LYS A 97 3.78 6.82 -7.23
C LYS A 97 4.71 6.09 -8.21
N LYS A 98 4.48 6.29 -9.52
CA LYS A 98 5.39 5.82 -10.56
C LYS A 98 6.80 6.37 -10.28
N HIS A 99 7.80 5.50 -10.38
CA HIS A 99 9.23 5.81 -10.09
C HIS A 99 9.58 6.18 -8.64
N GLN A 100 8.60 6.29 -7.73
CA GLN A 100 8.88 6.43 -6.31
C GLN A 100 9.42 5.10 -5.77
N THR A 101 10.60 5.15 -5.17
CA THR A 101 11.29 4.02 -4.53
C THR A 101 11.45 4.22 -3.02
N ASP A 102 11.37 5.45 -2.51
CA ASP A 102 11.41 5.72 -1.06
C ASP A 102 9.99 5.92 -0.54
N ILE A 103 9.62 5.15 0.49
CA ILE A 103 8.31 5.18 1.15
C ILE A 103 8.41 5.49 2.65
N SER A 104 9.60 5.85 3.13
CA SER A 104 9.86 6.15 4.55
C SER A 104 8.97 7.29 5.07
N ASN A 105 8.52 8.17 4.17
CA ASN A 105 7.65 9.29 4.49
C ASN A 105 6.18 8.91 4.71
N ILE A 106 5.72 7.74 4.26
CA ILE A 106 4.31 7.31 4.35
C ILE A 106 4.11 6.11 5.27
N GLU A 107 5.16 5.36 5.56
CA GLU A 107 5.15 4.13 6.36
C GLU A 107 4.45 4.29 7.71
N ASP A 108 4.90 5.26 8.53
CA ASP A 108 4.33 5.51 9.86
C ASP A 108 2.83 5.83 9.80
N GLN A 109 2.42 6.57 8.76
CA GLN A 109 1.04 6.94 8.58
C GLN A 109 0.17 5.73 8.19
N VAL A 110 0.63 4.93 7.23
CA VAL A 110 -0.04 3.70 6.80
C VAL A 110 -0.24 2.76 8.00
N LEU A 111 0.83 2.55 8.78
CA LEU A 111 0.78 1.71 9.97
C LEU A 111 -0.15 2.30 11.05
N SER A 112 -0.14 3.63 11.25
CA SER A 112 -1.02 4.28 12.22
C SER A 112 -2.50 4.21 11.85
N MET A 113 -2.83 4.32 10.55
CA MET A 113 -4.20 4.25 10.05
C MET A 113 -4.73 2.82 10.17
N TYR A 114 -3.90 1.84 9.84
CA TYR A 114 -4.21 0.43 10.07
C TYR A 114 -4.40 0.13 11.57
N ALA A 115 -3.52 0.65 12.45
CA ALA A 115 -3.63 0.49 13.90
C ALA A 115 -4.90 1.12 14.50
N LYS A 116 -5.48 2.10 13.81
CA LYS A 116 -6.78 2.73 14.14
C LYS A 116 -7.98 1.93 13.62
N GLY A 117 -7.77 0.86 12.86
CA GLY A 117 -8.82 -0.01 12.33
C GLY A 117 -9.44 0.48 11.02
N MET A 118 -8.75 1.36 10.28
CA MET A 118 -9.20 1.77 8.94
C MET A 118 -8.95 0.62 7.94
N THR A 119 -9.87 0.38 7.01
CA THR A 119 -9.68 -0.65 5.98
C THR A 119 -8.72 -0.17 4.90
N THR A 120 -8.05 -1.07 4.18
CA THR A 120 -7.13 -0.69 3.07
C THR A 120 -7.78 0.24 2.03
N ARG A 121 -9.08 0.07 1.78
CA ARG A 121 -9.90 0.93 0.92
C ARG A 121 -10.12 2.33 1.52
N ASP A 122 -10.34 2.40 2.83
CA ASP A 122 -10.51 3.68 3.54
C ASP A 122 -9.20 4.44 3.67
N ILE A 123 -8.04 3.77 3.65
CA ILE A 123 -6.71 4.38 3.79
C ILE A 123 -6.20 4.90 2.43
N SER A 124 -6.53 4.27 1.30
CA SER A 124 -6.06 4.69 -0.03
C SER A 124 -6.55 6.09 -0.43
N THR A 125 -7.78 6.46 -0.05
CA THR A 125 -8.37 7.76 -0.42
C THR A 125 -7.75 8.95 0.36
N PRO A 126 -7.61 8.92 1.70
CA PRO A 126 -7.06 10.02 2.48
C PRO A 126 -5.55 10.23 2.31
N LEU A 127 -4.75 9.19 2.06
CA LEU A 127 -3.30 9.33 1.86
C LEU A 127 -2.96 10.28 0.71
N SER A 128 -3.76 10.25 -0.36
CA SER A 128 -3.64 11.18 -1.48
C SER A 128 -3.85 12.65 -1.08
N ASN A 129 -4.77 12.94 -0.16
CA ASN A 129 -5.13 14.29 0.25
C ASN A 129 -4.16 14.88 1.28
N VAL A 130 -3.63 14.04 2.19
CA VAL A 130 -2.73 14.49 3.26
C VAL A 130 -1.33 14.84 2.72
N TYR A 131 -0.81 14.10 1.74
CA TYR A 131 0.52 14.36 1.17
C TYR A 131 0.52 14.88 -0.28
N GLY A 132 -0.61 14.85 -0.98
CA GLY A 132 -0.79 15.60 -2.23
C GLY A 132 -0.88 17.12 -2.01
N ALA A 133 -1.16 17.56 -0.78
CA ALA A 133 -1.24 18.97 -0.39
C ALA A 133 0.11 19.58 0.04
N GLU A 134 1.13 18.78 0.37
CA GLU A 134 2.44 19.26 0.85
C GLU A 134 3.59 19.08 -0.16
N ALA A 135 3.31 18.86 -1.45
CA ALA A 135 4.26 19.18 -2.51
C ALA A 135 4.13 20.67 -2.90
N SER A 136 4.32 21.56 -1.92
CA SER A 136 4.24 23.02 -2.12
C SER A 136 5.63 23.58 -2.44
N ALA A 137 5.76 24.20 -3.63
CA ALA A 137 6.81 25.09 -4.16
C ALA A 137 8.32 24.72 -3.99
N GLU A 138 8.79 24.23 -2.85
CA GLU A 138 10.21 23.97 -2.59
C GLU A 138 10.74 22.72 -3.29
N THR A 139 9.92 21.68 -3.50
CA THR A 139 10.34 20.42 -4.16
C THR A 139 10.71 20.63 -5.64
N PHE A 140 10.21 21.68 -6.30
CA PHE A 140 10.61 22.04 -7.66
C PHE A 140 11.96 22.79 -7.73
N SER A 141 12.46 23.32 -6.61
CA SER A 141 13.71 24.10 -6.60
C SER A 141 14.98 23.25 -6.60
N HIS A 142 14.88 21.93 -6.39
CA HIS A 142 16.03 21.01 -6.38
C HIS A 142 16.24 20.21 -7.68
N MET A 143 15.43 20.46 -8.72
CA MET A 143 15.62 19.89 -10.06
C MET A 143 16.17 20.87 -11.11
N THR A 144 16.69 22.03 -10.68
CA THR A 144 17.52 22.92 -11.51
C THR A 144 18.73 23.41 -10.76
#